data_AF-A0A8J3LMN8-F1
#
_entry.id   AF-A0A8J3LMN8-F1
#
_cell.length_a   1.000
_cell.length_b   1.000
_cell.length_c   1.000
_cell.angle_alpha   90.00
_cell.angle_beta   90.00
_cell.angle_gamma   90.00
#
_symmetry.space_group_name_H-M   'P 1'
#
loop_
_entity.id
_entity.type
_entity.pdbx_description
1 polymer ?
#
loop_
_entity_poly.entity_id
_entity_poly.type
_entity_poly.pdbx_seq_one_letter_code
_entity_poly.pdbx_strand_id
1 'polypeptide(L)'
;MDNLSDGYLEYAIVTTLPDGSKFYEPEQSKTIALGQAARITQHSPNLPPAYVARRVVVEGPWEEGIVGDDWGVKRTWDDGYSEVEEFDSRARADRTASLSPVAKETCKAVVVSRRVTVSEWVRDSE
;
A
#
# COMPACT_ATOMS: atom_id res chain seq x y z
N MET A 1 -16.49 5.90 -3.03
CA MET A 1 -15.47 5.10 -3.74
C MET A 1 -14.20 5.31 -2.97
N ASP A 2 -13.83 4.28 -2.23
CA ASP A 2 -12.67 4.29 -1.37
C ASP A 2 -11.43 4.52 -2.23
N ASN A 3 -10.78 5.65 -1.98
CA ASN A 3 -9.46 5.95 -2.47
C ASN A 3 -8.50 5.07 -1.65
N LEU A 4 -8.58 3.75 -1.88
CA LEU A 4 -7.43 2.91 -1.66
C LEU A 4 -6.37 3.56 -2.54
N SER A 5 -5.42 4.24 -1.92
CA SER A 5 -4.09 4.41 -2.48
C SER A 5 -3.80 3.20 -3.34
N ASP A 6 -3.18 3.38 -4.51
CA ASP A 6 -2.45 2.33 -5.23
C ASP A 6 -1.26 1.81 -4.36
N GLY A 7 -1.54 1.59 -3.09
CA GLY A 7 -0.68 1.36 -1.97
C GLY A 7 -0.17 -0.04 -2.12
N TYR A 8 1.13 -0.13 -2.27
CA TYR A 8 1.95 -1.31 -2.03
C TYR A 8 1.25 -2.67 -2.26
N LEU A 9 0.57 -2.84 -3.39
CA LEU A 9 -0.07 -4.12 -3.71
C LEU A 9 1.00 -5.17 -3.93
N GLU A 10 0.87 -6.34 -3.30
CA GLU A 10 1.90 -7.38 -3.33
C GLU A 10 1.90 -8.20 -4.61
N TYR A 11 0.81 -8.19 -5.38
CA TYR A 11 0.64 -8.99 -6.58
C TYR A 11 0.45 -8.10 -7.80
N ALA A 12 0.91 -8.57 -8.95
CA ALA A 12 0.65 -7.94 -10.24
C ALA A 12 0.47 -8.98 -11.33
N ILE A 13 -0.34 -8.64 -12.32
CA ILE A 13 -0.40 -9.34 -13.59
C ILE A 13 0.73 -8.80 -14.46
N VAL A 14 1.50 -9.70 -15.06
CA VAL A 14 2.58 -9.35 -15.98
C VAL A 14 2.23 -9.81 -17.38
N THR A 15 2.10 -8.85 -18.29
CA THR A 15 1.87 -9.08 -19.71
C THR A 15 3.14 -8.74 -20.48
N THR A 16 3.61 -9.67 -21.31
CA THR A 16 4.74 -9.41 -22.21
C THR A 16 4.18 -8.94 -23.54
N LEU A 17 4.52 -7.72 -23.94
CA LEU A 17 4.09 -7.12 -25.20
C LEU A 17 4.91 -7.68 -26.38
N PRO A 18 4.46 -7.50 -27.63
CA PRO A 18 5.16 -8.04 -28.81
C PRO A 18 6.62 -7.54 -28.98
N ASP A 19 6.93 -6.36 -28.45
CA ASP A 19 8.27 -5.78 -28.45
C ASP A 19 9.19 -6.34 -27.34
N GLY A 20 8.69 -7.29 -26.54
CA GLY A 20 9.39 -7.89 -25.42
C GLY A 20 9.35 -7.08 -24.13
N SER A 21 8.74 -5.89 -24.14
CA SER A 21 8.53 -5.10 -22.93
C SER A 21 7.49 -5.75 -22.01
N LYS A 22 7.59 -5.45 -20.71
CA LYS A 22 6.68 -5.99 -19.69
C LYS A 22 5.78 -4.88 -19.14
N PHE A 23 4.48 -5.12 -19.18
CA PHE A 23 3.49 -4.31 -18.50
C PHE A 23 3.08 -4.99 -17.19
N TYR A 24 3.05 -4.23 -16.10
CA TYR A 24 2.70 -4.71 -14.76
C TYR A 24 1.42 -4.01 -14.31
N GLU A 25 0.40 -4.79 -13.98
CA GLU A 25 -0.88 -4.31 -13.47
C GLU A 25 -1.06 -4.81 -12.03
N PRO A 26 -0.83 -3.98 -11.00
CA PRO A 26 -0.95 -4.37 -9.60
C PRO A 26 -2.38 -4.77 -9.21
N GLU A 27 -2.50 -5.76 -8.33
CA GLU A 27 -3.76 -6.40 -7.96
C GLU A 27 -3.90 -6.65 -6.45
N GLN A 28 -5.13 -6.55 -5.96
CA GLN A 28 -5.43 -6.62 -4.52
C GLN A 28 -5.19 -8.00 -3.91
N SER A 29 -5.23 -9.06 -4.73
CA SER A 29 -4.99 -10.42 -4.27
C SER A 29 -4.42 -11.32 -5.35
N LYS A 30 -3.68 -12.35 -4.92
CA LYS A 30 -3.17 -13.41 -5.81
C LYS A 30 -4.30 -14.06 -6.63
N THR A 31 -5.46 -14.33 -6.02
CA THR A 31 -6.58 -15.00 -6.70
C THR A 31 -7.12 -14.16 -7.86
N ILE A 32 -7.26 -12.85 -7.67
CA ILE A 32 -7.70 -11.93 -8.73
C ILE A 32 -6.64 -11.88 -9.83
N ALA A 33 -5.37 -11.70 -9.47
CA ALA A 33 -4.25 -11.65 -10.42
C ALA A 33 -4.17 -12.94 -11.27
N LEU A 34 -4.34 -14.12 -10.65
CA LEU A 34 -4.36 -15.41 -11.35
C LEU A 34 -5.52 -15.51 -12.33
N GLY A 35 -6.73 -15.14 -11.89
CA GLY A 35 -7.93 -15.18 -12.75
C GLY A 35 -7.80 -14.26 -13.96
N GLN A 36 -7.25 -13.07 -13.76
CA GLN A 36 -7.00 -12.12 -14.85
C GLN A 36 -5.86 -12.56 -15.78
N ALA A 37 -4.75 -13.07 -15.25
CA ALA A 37 -3.65 -13.59 -16.07
C ALA A 37 -4.11 -14.74 -16.97
N ALA A 38 -4.94 -15.66 -16.45
CA ALA A 38 -5.55 -16.73 -17.23
C ALA A 38 -6.46 -16.18 -18.34
N ARG A 39 -7.29 -15.18 -18.02
CA ARG A 39 -8.19 -14.53 -18.98
C ARG A 39 -7.42 -13.82 -20.10
N ILE A 40 -6.37 -13.08 -19.79
CA ILE A 40 -5.52 -12.40 -20.78
C ILE A 40 -4.87 -13.43 -21.70
N THR A 41 -4.32 -14.51 -21.14
CA THR A 41 -3.71 -15.60 -21.90
C THR A 41 -4.70 -16.25 -22.86
N GLN A 42 -5.94 -16.47 -22.43
CA GLN A 42 -6.99 -17.05 -23.25
C GLN A 42 -7.44 -16.13 -24.41
N HIS A 43 -7.56 -14.82 -24.15
CA HIS A 43 -8.07 -13.87 -25.14
C HIS A 43 -7.00 -13.25 -26.03
N SER A 44 -5.72 -13.40 -25.68
CA SER A 44 -4.58 -12.86 -26.44
C SER A 44 -3.59 -13.96 -26.83
N PRO A 45 -4.00 -14.97 -27.63
CA PRO A 45 -3.17 -16.14 -27.94
C PRO A 45 -1.91 -15.82 -28.74
N ASN A 46 -1.82 -14.62 -29.33
CA ASN A 46 -0.65 -14.15 -30.07
C ASN A 46 0.43 -13.54 -29.16
N LEU A 47 0.15 -13.38 -27.87
CA LEU A 47 1.11 -12.89 -26.87
C LEU A 47 1.65 -14.07 -26.05
N PRO A 48 2.85 -13.95 -25.46
CA PRO A 48 3.31 -14.87 -24.43
C PRO A 48 2.28 -14.95 -23.28
N PRO A 49 2.10 -16.13 -22.65
CA PRO A 49 1.18 -16.27 -21.53
C PRO A 49 1.45 -15.25 -20.43
N ALA A 50 0.41 -14.54 -20.00
CA ALA A 50 0.49 -13.65 -18.85
C ALA A 50 0.72 -14.48 -17.58
N TYR A 51 1.45 -13.89 -16.62
CA TYR A 51 1.77 -14.56 -15.36
C TYR A 51 1.65 -13.60 -14.19
N VAL A 52 1.56 -14.15 -12.98
CA VAL A 52 1.55 -13.35 -11.75
C VAL A 52 2.98 -13.08 -11.30
N ALA A 53 3.25 -11.84 -10.94
CA ALA A 53 4.44 -11.46 -10.17
C ALA A 53 4.02 -11.09 -8.75
N ARG A 54 4.94 -11.34 -7.81
CA ARG A 54 4.83 -10.95 -6.42
C ARG A 54 6.00 -10.02 -6.08
N ARG A 55 5.74 -9.08 -5.17
CA ARG A 55 6.78 -8.32 -4.48
C ARG A 55 6.55 -8.39 -2.98
N VAL A 56 7.59 -8.09 -2.22
CA VAL A 56 7.54 -7.99 -0.76
C VAL A 56 7.36 -6.52 -0.39
N VAL A 57 6.44 -6.27 0.54
CA VAL A 57 6.20 -4.96 1.13
C VAL A 57 6.47 -5.08 2.61
N VAL A 58 7.39 -4.25 3.12
CA VAL A 58 7.74 -4.20 4.53
C VAL A 58 7.46 -2.81 5.05
N GLU A 59 6.46 -2.72 5.92
CA GLU A 59 6.11 -1.51 6.66
C GLU A 59 6.96 -1.42 7.93
N GLY A 60 7.72 -0.34 8.05
CA GLY A 60 8.49 -0.03 9.25
C GLY A 60 7.62 0.42 10.42
N PRO A 61 8.22 0.63 11.60
CA PRO A 61 7.50 1.17 12.75
C PRO A 61 7.05 2.62 12.49
N TRP A 62 5.97 3.01 13.16
CA TRP A 62 5.53 4.41 13.22
C TRP A 62 6.42 5.21 14.17
N GLU A 63 7.06 6.27 13.66
CA GLU A 63 8.01 7.08 14.41
C GLU A 63 7.70 8.58 14.28
N GLU A 64 7.93 9.33 15.37
CA GLU A 64 7.80 10.79 15.40
C GLU A 64 9.05 11.45 14.81
N GLY A 65 8.88 12.56 14.08
CA GLY A 65 9.99 13.43 13.66
C GLY A 65 10.86 12.90 12.51
N ILE A 66 10.61 11.70 12.00
CA ILE A 66 11.20 11.23 10.75
C ILE A 66 10.35 11.66 9.55
N VAL A 67 10.96 11.65 8.36
CA VAL A 67 10.24 11.72 7.09
C VAL A 67 10.14 10.29 6.55
N GLY A 68 8.91 9.79 6.48
CA GLY A 68 8.56 8.48 5.95
C GLY A 68 7.74 8.57 4.66
N ASP A 69 7.38 7.38 4.17
CA ASP A 69 6.58 7.20 2.95
C ASP A 69 5.07 7.31 3.27
N ASP A 70 4.66 6.73 4.40
CA ASP A 70 3.29 6.83 4.91
C ASP A 70 3.21 7.76 6.11
N TRP A 71 2.03 8.38 6.29
CA TRP A 71 1.77 9.34 7.35
C TRP A 71 0.63 8.87 8.24
N GLY A 72 0.71 9.18 9.53
CA GLY A 72 -0.31 8.82 10.49
C GLY A 72 -0.42 9.83 11.62
N VAL A 73 -1.52 9.75 12.36
CA VAL A 73 -1.68 10.44 13.65
C VAL A 73 -1.73 9.38 14.73
N LYS A 74 -0.69 9.35 15.57
CA LYS A 74 -0.67 8.53 16.78
C LYS A 74 -1.43 9.25 17.87
N ARG A 75 -2.52 8.64 18.35
CA ARG A 75 -3.25 9.07 19.54
C ARG A 75 -2.81 8.24 20.73
N THR A 76 -2.56 8.88 21.86
CA THR A 76 -2.20 8.21 23.12
C THR A 76 -3.12 8.74 24.22
N TRP A 77 -3.83 7.83 24.88
CA TRP A 77 -4.75 8.15 25.98
C TRP A 77 -4.06 8.03 27.33
N ASP A 78 -4.67 8.57 28.39
CA ASP A 78 -4.10 8.61 29.75
C ASP A 78 -3.84 7.23 30.37
N ASP A 79 -4.53 6.19 29.90
CA ASP A 79 -4.34 4.80 30.29
C ASP A 79 -3.12 4.13 29.62
N GLY A 80 -2.43 4.86 28.73
CA GLY A 80 -1.28 4.37 27.98
C GLY A 80 -1.64 3.62 26.70
N TYR A 81 -2.93 3.47 26.37
CA TYR A 81 -3.34 2.94 25.08
C TYR A 81 -2.91 3.87 23.94
N SER A 82 -2.57 3.30 22.79
CA SER A 82 -2.27 4.09 21.60
C SER A 82 -2.72 3.45 20.31
N GLU A 83 -3.21 4.26 19.40
CA GLU A 83 -3.62 3.88 18.05
C GLU A 83 -3.01 4.84 17.04
N VAL A 84 -2.82 4.36 15.81
CA VAL A 84 -2.39 5.19 14.68
C VAL A 84 -3.50 5.18 13.63
N GLU A 85 -3.98 6.36 13.26
CA GLU A 85 -4.85 6.55 12.11
C GLU A 85 -3.99 6.97 10.91
N GLU A 86 -4.08 6.24 9.80
CA GLU A 86 -3.27 6.47 8.60
C GLU A 86 -3.88 7.55 7.69
N PHE A 87 -3.02 8.30 7.00
CA PHE A 87 -3.39 9.37 6.08
C PHE A 87 -2.55 9.33 4.80
N ASP A 88 -3.16 9.74 3.69
CA ASP A 88 -2.52 9.84 2.36
C ASP A 88 -1.42 10.92 2.25
N SER A 89 -1.32 11.80 3.25
CA SER A 89 -0.43 12.96 3.20
C SER A 89 -0.16 13.53 4.59
N ARG A 90 1.06 14.04 4.76
CA ARG A 90 1.46 14.78 5.95
C ARG A 90 0.51 15.93 6.26
N ALA A 91 0.10 16.69 5.26
CA ALA A 91 -0.77 17.85 5.44
C ALA A 91 -2.14 17.49 6.05
N ARG A 92 -2.70 16.31 5.71
CA ARG A 92 -3.92 15.81 6.35
C ARG A 92 -3.65 15.33 7.77
N ALA A 93 -2.55 14.60 7.99
CA ALA A 93 -2.16 14.17 9.35
C ALA A 93 -1.95 15.37 10.29
N ASP A 94 -1.21 16.39 9.86
CA ASP A 94 -0.97 17.64 10.61
C ASP A 94 -2.29 18.34 10.96
N ARG A 95 -3.20 18.45 9.99
CA ARG A 95 -4.53 19.03 10.21
C ARG A 95 -5.32 18.23 11.24
N THR A 96 -5.36 16.90 11.11
CA THR A 96 -6.11 16.04 12.03
C THR A 96 -5.53 16.09 13.45
N ALA A 97 -4.20 16.02 13.59
CA ALA A 97 -3.54 16.14 14.89
C ALA A 97 -3.85 17.47 15.57
N SER A 98 -3.89 18.57 14.81
CA SER A 98 -4.21 19.92 15.31
C SER A 98 -5.66 20.08 15.76
N LEU A 99 -6.59 19.27 15.22
CA LEU A 99 -8.02 19.31 15.56
C LEU A 99 -8.38 18.45 16.78
N SER A 100 -7.43 17.67 17.30
CA SER A 100 -7.69 16.63 18.31
C SER A 100 -7.93 17.09 19.78
N PRO A 101 -7.94 18.38 20.19
CA PRO A 101 -8.39 18.72 21.55
C PRO A 101 -9.89 19.06 21.70
N VAL A 102 -10.72 18.92 20.64
CA VAL A 102 -12.12 19.43 20.68
C VAL A 102 -13.12 18.45 21.31
N ALA A 103 -12.80 17.17 21.45
CA ALA A 103 -13.78 16.12 21.82
C ALA A 103 -13.43 15.38 23.12
N LYS A 104 -13.47 16.06 24.28
CA LYS A 104 -13.63 15.51 25.67
C LYS A 104 -12.73 14.35 26.16
N GLU A 105 -11.87 13.77 25.34
CA GLU A 105 -10.89 12.77 25.71
C GLU A 105 -9.52 13.44 25.78
N THR A 106 -8.90 13.39 26.96
CA THR A 106 -7.51 13.76 27.17
C THR A 106 -6.62 12.76 26.45
N CYS A 107 -6.45 12.96 25.13
CA CYS A 107 -5.51 12.19 24.32
C CYS A 107 -4.46 13.13 23.71
N LYS A 108 -3.19 12.70 23.74
CA LYS A 108 -2.10 13.35 23.01
C LYS A 108 -2.13 12.85 21.57
N ALA A 109 -2.24 13.75 20.61
CA ALA A 109 -2.15 13.43 19.18
C ALA A 109 -0.82 13.94 18.61
N VAL A 110 -0.05 13.06 17.95
CA VAL A 110 1.21 13.43 17.29
C VAL A 110 1.25 12.87 15.88
N VAL A 111 1.79 13.64 14.95
CA VAL A 111 2.05 13.16 13.60
C VAL A 111 3.25 12.24 13.61
N VAL A 112 3.04 11.04 13.09
CA VAL A 112 4.06 10.01 12.90
C VAL A 112 4.18 9.71 11.41
N SER A 113 5.30 9.12 11.03
CA SER A 113 5.46 8.50 9.72
C SER A 113 6.18 7.18 9.84
N ARG A 114 6.09 6.35 8.81
CA ARG A 114 6.84 5.10 8.71
C ARG A 114 7.49 5.01 7.34
N ARG A 115 8.58 4.26 7.25
CA ARG A 115 9.18 3.89 5.96
C ARG A 115 8.52 2.62 5.43
N VAL A 116 8.33 2.55 4.12
CA VAL A 116 7.85 1.36 3.44
C VAL A 116 8.90 0.92 2.43
N THR A 117 9.38 -0.31 2.60
CA THR A 117 10.31 -0.91 1.64
C THR A 117 9.55 -1.82 0.70
N VAL A 118 9.73 -1.59 -0.60
CA VAL A 118 9.04 -2.33 -1.66
C VAL A 118 10.10 -3.01 -2.52
N SER A 119 10.06 -4.34 -2.60
CA SER A 119 10.99 -5.06 -3.47
C SER A 119 10.62 -4.90 -4.94
N GLU A 120 11.54 -5.28 -5.82
CA GLU A 120 11.22 -5.48 -7.24
C GLU A 120 10.17 -6.59 -7.41
N TRP A 121 9.49 -6.55 -8.55
CA TRP A 121 8.57 -7.61 -8.96
C TRP A 121 9.34 -8.87 -9.35
N VAL A 122 9.04 -9.97 -8.69
CA VAL A 122 9.58 -11.30 -9.00
C VAL A 122 8.44 -12.16 -9.51
N ARG A 123 8.69 -12.97 -10.55
CA ARG A 123 7.70 -13.93 -11.04
C ARG A 123 7.30 -14.86 -9.89
N ASP A 124 6.01 -14.97 -9.64
CA ASP A 124 5.46 -15.88 -8.65
C ASP A 124 5.46 -17.29 -9.27
N SER A 125 6.55 -18.03 -9.06
CA SER A 125 6.61 -19.46 -9.34
C SER A 125 5.97 -20.18 -8.16
N GLU A 126 4.92 -20.97 -8.43
CA GLU A 126 4.22 -21.80 -7.44
C GLU A 126 5.15 -22.60 -6.54
#